data_AF-A0A3A6FKU9-F1
#
_entry.id   AF-A0A3A6FKU9-F1
#
_cell.length_a   1.000
_cell.length_b   1.000
_cell.length_c   1.000
_cell.angle_alpha   90.00
_cell.angle_beta   90.00
_cell.angle_gamma   90.00
#
_symmetry.space_group_name_H-M   'P 1'
#
loop_
_entity.id
_entity.type
_entity.pdbx_description
1 polymer ?
#
loop_
_entity_poly.entity_id
_entity_poly.type
_entity_poly.pdbx_seq_one_letter_code
_entity_poly.pdbx_strand_id
1 'polypeptide(L)'
;MSICIKDQIQNMNIVIGCTVGCTYCYARNNVKRWHMIDDFADPEFFPGKLKMMEKKRPQNFLLTGMSDFSGWKPEWRDEVFAKIRENPQHQFLFLSKRPDLLDFDTDLENAWFGVTVTRKAERWRIDALRKNVRAKHYHVTFEPLFDDPGTVDLSGINWIVVGTMTGAQ
;
A
#
# COMPACT_ATOMS: atom_id res chain seq x y z
N MET A 1 -9.13 -16.77 -12.41
CA MET A 1 -9.03 -17.68 -11.25
C MET A 1 -8.88 -16.82 -10.01
N SER A 2 -9.72 -16.99 -8.99
CA SER A 2 -9.58 -16.31 -7.70
C SER A 2 -8.79 -17.19 -6.73
N ILE A 3 -7.85 -16.60 -6.00
CA ILE A 3 -6.98 -17.31 -5.05
C ILE A 3 -7.06 -16.57 -3.71
N CYS A 4 -7.29 -17.30 -2.62
CA CYS A 4 -7.18 -16.72 -1.28
C CYS A 4 -5.70 -16.57 -0.94
N ILE A 5 -5.25 -15.33 -0.76
CA ILE A 5 -3.85 -15.00 -0.48
C ILE A 5 -3.63 -14.33 0.88
N LYS A 6 -4.67 -14.26 1.71
CA LYS A 6 -4.60 -13.56 3.00
C LYS A 6 -3.45 -14.08 3.86
N ASP A 7 -3.26 -15.40 3.88
CA ASP A 7 -2.19 -16.05 4.65
C ASP A 7 -0.84 -16.03 3.92
N GLN A 8 -0.79 -15.50 2.69
CA GLN A 8 0.40 -15.38 1.87
C GLN A 8 1.01 -13.97 1.92
N ILE A 9 0.29 -12.98 2.46
CA ILE A 9 0.75 -11.59 2.59
C ILE A 9 0.97 -11.26 4.07
N GLN A 10 2.20 -10.86 4.39
CA GLN A 10 2.55 -10.36 5.71
C GLN A 10 2.49 -8.84 5.73
N ASN A 11 1.66 -8.28 6.61
CA ASN A 11 1.71 -6.84 6.91
C ASN A 11 3.00 -6.49 7.66
N MET A 12 3.77 -5.55 7.13
CA MET A 12 4.99 -5.06 7.73
C MET A 12 4.97 -3.53 7.72
N ASN A 13 4.47 -2.94 8.81
CA ASN A 13 4.29 -1.50 8.93
C ASN A 13 5.62 -0.82 9.27
N ILE A 14 6.36 -0.43 8.24
CA ILE A 14 7.64 0.30 8.36
C ILE A 14 7.45 1.81 8.46
N VAL A 15 6.32 2.32 7.97
CA VAL A 15 5.80 3.66 8.29
C VAL A 15 4.43 3.48 8.93
N ILE A 16 4.18 4.20 10.02
CA ILE A 16 2.88 4.22 10.71
C ILE A 16 2.39 5.66 10.74
N GLY A 17 1.10 5.86 10.45
CA GLY A 17 0.48 7.18 10.38
C GLY A 17 0.04 7.52 8.96
N CYS A 18 -1.00 8.35 8.85
CA CYS A 18 -1.62 8.67 7.57
C CYS A 18 -2.43 9.97 7.63
N THR A 19 -2.27 10.82 6.61
CA THR A 19 -2.95 12.10 6.46
C THR A 19 -4.24 12.04 5.64
N VAL A 20 -4.61 10.87 5.09
CA VAL A 20 -5.78 10.73 4.19
C VAL A 20 -7.11 10.99 4.93
N GLY A 21 -7.19 10.71 6.23
CA GLY A 21 -8.36 11.06 7.04
C GLY A 21 -9.62 10.20 6.85
N CYS A 22 -9.48 8.95 6.38
CA CYS A 22 -10.62 8.03 6.19
C CYS A 22 -11.44 7.87 7.49
N THR A 23 -12.77 7.94 7.44
CA THR A 23 -13.64 7.75 8.63
C THR A 23 -13.56 6.34 9.21
N TYR A 24 -13.36 5.34 8.35
CA TYR A 24 -13.31 3.90 8.64
C TYR A 24 -11.90 3.35 8.94
N CYS A 25 -10.91 4.23 9.19
CA CYS A 25 -9.51 3.83 9.28
C CYS A 25 -9.21 2.91 10.49
N TYR A 26 -9.00 1.61 10.23
CA TYR A 26 -8.61 0.67 11.27
C TYR A 26 -7.21 0.99 11.85
N ALA A 27 -6.30 1.51 11.03
CA ALA A 27 -4.93 1.82 11.46
C ALA A 27 -4.92 2.93 12.53
N ARG A 28 -5.74 3.97 12.35
CA ARG A 28 -5.95 5.03 13.36
C ARG A 28 -6.46 4.46 14.68
N ASN A 29 -7.42 3.54 14.62
CA ASN A 29 -7.94 2.88 15.82
C ASN A 29 -6.88 2.01 16.51
N ASN A 30 -6.05 1.29 15.73
CA ASN A 30 -4.95 0.50 16.27
C ASN A 30 -3.88 1.37 16.94
N VAL A 31 -3.47 2.49 16.31
CA VAL A 31 -2.52 3.43 16.93
C VAL A 31 -3.08 3.98 18.24
N LYS A 32 -4.35 4.41 18.26
CA LYS A 32 -5.01 4.89 19.47
C LYS A 32 -5.08 3.82 20.58
N ARG A 33 -5.33 2.56 20.21
CA ARG A 33 -5.48 1.45 21.15
C ARG A 33 -4.15 0.97 21.74
N TRP A 34 -3.11 0.92 20.91
CA TRP A 34 -1.83 0.29 21.26
C TRP A 34 -0.71 1.31 21.48
N HIS A 35 -1.00 2.60 21.39
CA HIS A 35 -0.05 3.70 21.61
C HIS A 35 1.23 3.53 20.77
N MET A 36 1.05 3.25 19.47
CA MET A 36 2.18 2.89 18.59
C MET A 36 3.03 4.09 18.18
N ILE A 37 2.41 5.27 18.05
CA ILE A 37 2.99 6.59 17.77
C ILE A 37 2.14 7.66 18.46
N ASP A 38 2.67 8.87 18.61
CA ASP A 38 2.02 9.96 19.34
C ASP A 38 0.85 10.57 18.56
N ASP A 39 1.08 10.94 17.29
CA ASP A 39 0.05 11.50 16.41
C ASP A 39 -0.08 10.69 15.12
N PHE A 40 -1.26 10.10 14.89
CA PHE A 40 -1.53 9.36 13.65
C PHE A 40 -1.50 10.24 12.40
N ALA A 41 -1.75 11.55 12.54
CA ALA A 41 -1.71 12.50 11.42
C ALA A 41 -0.28 12.93 11.05
N ASP A 42 0.73 12.62 11.86
CA ASP A 42 2.15 12.84 11.57
C ASP A 42 2.87 11.49 11.38
N PRO A 43 3.01 10.99 10.14
CA PRO A 43 3.58 9.67 9.90
C PRO A 43 5.03 9.54 10.40
N GLU A 44 5.34 8.41 11.04
CA GLU A 44 6.67 8.09 11.54
C GLU A 44 7.28 6.89 10.80
N PHE A 45 8.56 6.98 10.46
CA PHE A 45 9.33 5.92 9.82
C PHE A 45 10.16 5.13 10.84
N PHE A 46 10.14 3.80 10.71
CA PHE A 46 10.80 2.85 11.61
C PHE A 46 11.91 2.09 10.87
N PRO A 47 13.08 2.70 10.65
CA PRO A 47 14.18 2.07 9.88
C PRO A 47 14.64 0.74 10.48
N GLY A 48 14.58 0.61 11.81
CA GLY A 48 14.93 -0.63 12.52
C GLY A 48 14.08 -1.85 12.14
N LYS A 49 12.93 -1.67 11.46
CA LYS A 49 12.10 -2.76 10.93
C LYS A 49 12.59 -3.29 9.57
N LEU A 50 13.45 -2.57 8.86
CA LEU A 50 14.00 -3.02 7.56
C LEU A 50 14.74 -4.36 7.66
N LYS A 51 15.36 -4.66 8.81
CA LYS A 51 15.98 -5.96 9.08
C LYS A 51 15.02 -7.16 8.95
N MET A 52 13.71 -6.93 9.07
CA MET A 52 12.70 -7.98 8.90
C MET A 52 12.60 -8.47 7.45
N MET A 53 13.16 -7.72 6.48
CA MET A 53 13.28 -8.12 5.07
C MET A 53 14.42 -9.12 4.85
N GLU A 54 15.34 -9.32 5.80
CA GLU A 54 16.53 -10.16 5.63
C GLU A 54 16.20 -11.65 5.88
N LYS A 55 15.11 -12.13 5.28
CA LYS A 55 14.66 -13.52 5.40
C LYS A 55 15.08 -14.31 4.17
N LYS A 56 15.63 -15.51 4.38
CA LYS A 56 16.02 -16.41 3.27
C LYS A 56 14.81 -16.94 2.49
N ARG A 57 13.71 -17.27 3.16
CA ARG A 57 12.52 -17.83 2.52
C ARG A 57 11.72 -16.71 1.85
N PRO A 58 11.33 -16.83 0.57
CA PRO A 58 10.46 -15.88 -0.12
C PRO A 58 9.20 -15.53 0.71
N GLN A 59 8.82 -14.26 0.68
CA GLN A 59 7.69 -13.68 1.40
C GLN A 59 7.04 -12.63 0.52
N ASN A 60 5.76 -12.36 0.75
CA ASN A 60 5.07 -11.20 0.20
C ASN A 60 4.77 -10.22 1.33
N PHE A 61 5.25 -8.98 1.23
CA PHE A 61 5.10 -7.97 2.26
C PHE A 61 4.20 -6.84 1.81
N LEU A 62 3.18 -6.50 2.59
CA LEU A 62 2.46 -5.25 2.45
C LEU A 62 3.09 -4.21 3.37
N LEU A 63 3.70 -3.17 2.79
CA LEU A 63 4.49 -2.18 3.53
C LEU A 63 3.66 -0.98 4.04
N THR A 64 2.49 -0.80 3.45
CA THR A 64 1.58 0.34 3.69
C THR A 64 0.31 -0.13 4.39
N GLY A 65 0.40 -1.10 5.29
CA GLY A 65 -0.75 -1.59 6.04
C GLY A 65 -1.32 -0.49 6.96
N MET A 66 -0.45 0.28 7.60
CA MET A 66 -0.81 1.35 8.56
C MET A 66 -0.32 2.74 8.16
N SER A 67 -0.02 2.93 6.88
CA SER A 67 0.35 4.22 6.28
C SER A 67 -0.17 4.29 4.84
N ASP A 68 -0.11 5.48 4.25
CA ASP A 68 -0.35 5.67 2.82
C ASP A 68 0.97 6.02 2.14
N PHE A 69 1.28 5.36 1.02
CA PHE A 69 2.55 5.54 0.33
C PHE A 69 2.79 6.99 -0.10
N SER A 70 1.73 7.75 -0.40
CA SER A 70 1.88 9.16 -0.78
C SER A 70 2.35 10.07 0.37
N GLY A 71 2.21 9.60 1.61
CA GLY A 71 2.66 10.32 2.80
C GLY A 71 4.11 10.03 3.17
N TRP A 72 4.79 9.15 2.42
CA TRP A 72 6.18 8.82 2.71
C TRP A 72 7.10 9.93 2.21
N LYS A 73 8.04 10.35 3.05
CA LYS A 73 9.07 11.29 2.65
C LYS A 73 10.03 10.62 1.65
N PRO A 74 10.62 11.37 0.69
CA PRO A 74 11.54 10.81 -0.30
C PRO A 74 12.68 10.00 0.32
N GLU A 75 13.27 10.47 1.41
CA GLU A 75 14.37 9.79 2.10
C GLU A 75 13.96 8.40 2.64
N TRP A 76 12.73 8.24 3.15
CA TRP A 76 12.23 6.94 3.62
C TRP A 76 11.98 6.00 2.45
N ARG A 77 11.39 6.52 1.36
CA ARG A 77 11.16 5.75 0.14
C ARG A 77 12.47 5.22 -0.43
N ASP A 78 13.48 6.08 -0.52
CA ASP A 78 14.76 5.75 -1.13
C ASP A 78 15.50 4.69 -0.29
N GLU A 79 15.47 4.80 1.04
CA GLU A 79 16.02 3.79 1.96
C GLU A 79 15.30 2.44 1.83
N VAL A 80 13.97 2.46 1.76
CA VAL A 80 13.16 1.25 1.57
C VAL A 80 13.43 0.61 0.21
N PHE A 81 13.52 1.41 -0.85
CA PHE A 81 13.80 0.91 -2.20
C PHE A 81 15.19 0.30 -2.29
N ALA A 82 16.20 0.90 -1.64
CA ALA A 82 17.52 0.28 -1.52
C ALA A 82 17.42 -1.11 -0.84
N LYS A 83 16.68 -1.21 0.26
CA LYS A 83 16.48 -2.50 0.96
C LYS A 83 15.73 -3.53 0.13
N ILE A 84 14.77 -3.10 -0.70
CA ILE A 84 14.06 -3.99 -1.62
C ILE A 84 15.01 -4.57 -2.67
N ARG A 85 15.94 -3.77 -3.21
CA ARG A 85 16.96 -4.25 -4.18
C ARG A 85 17.87 -5.31 -3.58
N GLU A 86 18.21 -5.18 -2.30
CA GLU A 86 19.02 -6.18 -1.58
C GLU A 86 18.28 -7.51 -1.35
N ASN A 87 16.94 -7.53 -1.47
CA ASN A 87 16.12 -8.69 -1.13
C ASN A 87 15.20 -9.11 -2.31
N PRO A 88 15.77 -9.51 -3.46
CA PRO A 88 15.01 -9.83 -4.68
C PRO A 88 14.10 -11.07 -4.54
N GLN A 89 14.35 -11.93 -3.54
CA GLN A 89 13.54 -13.12 -3.27
C GLN A 89 12.14 -12.80 -2.71
N HIS A 90 11.89 -11.57 -2.26
CA HIS A 90 10.62 -11.14 -1.69
C HIS A 90 9.81 -10.34 -2.71
N GLN A 91 8.50 -10.29 -2.51
CA GLN A 91 7.60 -9.39 -3.21
C GLN A 91 7.11 -8.32 -2.25
N PHE A 92 7.05 -7.07 -2.71
CA PHE A 92 6.67 -5.92 -1.89
C PHE A 92 5.46 -5.23 -2.50
N LEU A 93 4.44 -5.01 -1.69
CA LEU A 93 3.20 -4.38 -2.08
C LEU A 93 3.08 -3.03 -1.39
N PHE A 94 2.73 -2.03 -2.18
CA PHE A 94 2.42 -0.67 -1.75
C PHE A 94 1.00 -0.31 -2.16
N LEU A 95 0.34 0.50 -1.32
CA LEU A 95 -0.96 1.07 -1.57
C LEU A 95 -0.97 2.57 -1.29
N SER A 96 -1.70 3.30 -2.14
CA SER A 96 -2.05 4.69 -1.89
C SER A 96 -3.51 5.00 -2.23
N LYS A 97 -4.10 5.96 -1.51
CA LYS A 97 -5.37 6.61 -1.82
C LYS A 97 -5.18 7.99 -2.45
N ARG A 98 -3.93 8.46 -2.56
CA ARG A 98 -3.54 9.76 -3.11
C ARG A 98 -2.44 9.62 -4.18
N PRO A 99 -2.71 8.85 -5.26
CA PRO A 99 -1.76 8.72 -6.37
C PRO A 99 -1.48 10.06 -7.06
N ASP A 100 -2.33 11.07 -6.89
CA ASP A 100 -2.14 12.45 -7.34
C ASP A 100 -0.88 13.12 -6.74
N LEU A 101 -0.44 12.66 -5.57
CA LEU A 101 0.73 13.21 -4.86
C LEU A 101 2.02 12.41 -5.13
N LEU A 102 1.91 11.29 -5.85
CA LEU A 102 3.07 10.52 -6.26
C LEU A 102 3.60 11.11 -7.58
N ASP A 103 4.92 11.10 -7.74
CA ASP A 103 5.58 11.23 -9.05
C ASP A 103 7.00 10.66 -8.95
N PHE A 104 7.20 9.47 -9.51
CA PHE A 104 8.52 8.83 -9.53
C PHE A 104 8.61 7.70 -10.56
N ASP A 105 9.85 7.29 -10.81
CA ASP A 105 10.21 6.14 -11.63
C ASP A 105 10.98 5.12 -10.79
N THR A 106 10.79 3.84 -11.07
CA THR A 106 11.51 2.75 -10.42
C THR A 106 11.66 1.53 -11.31
N ASP A 107 12.84 0.92 -11.23
CA ASP A 107 13.22 -0.30 -11.93
C ASP A 107 12.97 -1.59 -11.15
N LEU A 108 12.44 -1.48 -9.92
CA LEU A 108 12.20 -2.59 -9.00
C LEU A 108 11.28 -3.65 -9.60
N GLU A 109 11.81 -4.85 -9.85
CA GLU A 109 11.06 -5.97 -10.44
C GLU A 109 10.14 -6.67 -9.44
N ASN A 110 10.39 -6.50 -8.16
CA ASN A 110 9.68 -7.17 -7.08
C ASN A 110 8.83 -6.21 -6.24
N ALA A 111 8.55 -5.01 -6.77
CA ALA A 111 7.69 -4.00 -6.15
C ALA A 111 6.40 -3.82 -6.94
N TRP A 112 5.26 -3.89 -6.25
CA TRP A 112 3.92 -3.80 -6.78
C TRP A 112 3.24 -2.55 -6.21
N PHE A 113 2.91 -1.60 -7.07
CA PHE A 113 2.28 -0.35 -6.68
C PHE A 113 0.80 -0.40 -6.98
N GLY A 114 -0.04 0.00 -6.03
CA GLY A 114 -1.46 -0.04 -6.22
C GLY A 114 -2.22 1.07 -5.55
N VAL A 115 -3.50 1.14 -5.91
CA VAL A 115 -4.44 2.11 -5.34
C VAL A 115 -5.62 1.42 -4.72
N THR A 116 -6.16 2.04 -3.67
CA THR A 116 -7.45 1.64 -3.11
C THR A 116 -8.60 2.34 -3.84
N VAL A 117 -9.61 1.60 -4.28
CA VAL A 117 -10.86 2.12 -4.84
C VAL A 117 -12.03 1.59 -4.03
N THR A 118 -12.77 2.47 -3.36
CA THR A 118 -13.90 2.08 -2.49
C THR A 118 -15.26 2.30 -3.13
N ARG A 119 -15.31 3.11 -4.18
CA ARG A 119 -16.54 3.56 -4.86
C ARG A 119 -16.23 4.13 -6.24
N LYS A 120 -17.25 4.28 -7.09
CA LYS A 120 -17.14 4.79 -8.47
C LYS A 120 -16.39 6.12 -8.60
N ALA A 121 -16.59 7.03 -7.64
CA ALA A 121 -15.97 8.36 -7.62
C ALA A 121 -14.43 8.34 -7.46
N GLU A 122 -13.85 7.19 -7.11
CA GLU A 122 -12.41 7.05 -6.85
C GLU A 122 -11.67 6.31 -7.96
N ARG A 123 -12.35 5.90 -9.04
CA ARG A 123 -11.74 5.17 -10.17
C ARG A 123 -10.60 5.93 -10.82
N TRP A 124 -10.62 7.27 -10.79
CA TRP A 124 -9.57 8.13 -11.31
C TRP A 124 -8.19 7.82 -10.70
N ARG A 125 -8.14 7.21 -9.51
CA ARG A 125 -6.90 6.80 -8.86
C ARG A 125 -6.10 5.80 -9.70
N ILE A 126 -6.78 4.96 -10.48
CA ILE A 126 -6.13 3.95 -11.33
C ILE A 126 -5.37 4.64 -12.47
N ASP A 127 -6.00 5.62 -13.11
CA ASP A 127 -5.38 6.40 -14.19
C ASP A 127 -4.23 7.26 -13.65
N ALA A 128 -4.45 7.91 -12.50
CA ALA A 128 -3.43 8.70 -11.83
C ALA A 128 -2.21 7.84 -11.45
N LEU A 129 -2.41 6.63 -10.92
CA LEU A 129 -1.32 5.71 -10.62
C LEU A 129 -0.49 5.40 -11.85
N ARG A 130 -1.13 4.98 -12.96
CA ARG A 130 -0.45 4.66 -14.22
C ARG A 130 0.34 5.85 -14.77
N LYS A 131 -0.20 7.06 -14.64
CA LYS A 131 0.44 8.29 -15.11
C LYS A 131 1.65 8.69 -14.27
N ASN A 132 1.50 8.62 -12.95
CA ASN A 132 2.41 9.26 -12.01
C ASN A 132 3.50 8.32 -11.49
N VAL A 133 3.24 7.02 -11.45
CA VAL A 133 4.18 6.00 -10.98
C VAL A 133 4.61 5.18 -12.18
N ARG A 134 5.86 5.34 -12.61
CA ARG A 134 6.46 4.53 -13.69
C ARG A 134 7.13 3.33 -13.06
N ALA A 135 6.46 2.18 -13.08
CA ALA A 135 6.90 0.95 -12.44
C ALA A 135 6.52 -0.27 -13.31
N LYS A 136 7.09 -1.44 -13.01
CA LYS A 136 6.83 -2.66 -13.79
C LYS A 136 5.49 -3.32 -13.45
N HIS A 137 5.02 -3.17 -12.22
CA HIS A 137 3.88 -3.93 -11.71
C HIS A 137 2.86 -3.06 -10.97
N TYR A 138 1.60 -3.18 -11.41
CA TYR A 138 0.47 -2.44 -10.87
C TYR A 138 -0.63 -3.35 -10.36
N HIS A 139 -1.30 -2.92 -9.29
CA HIS A 139 -2.47 -3.61 -8.74
C HIS A 139 -3.55 -2.63 -8.30
N VAL A 140 -4.78 -3.13 -8.14
CA VAL A 140 -5.91 -2.34 -7.65
C VAL A 140 -6.59 -3.10 -6.52
N THR A 141 -6.78 -2.43 -5.39
CA THR A 141 -7.49 -2.98 -4.23
C THR A 141 -8.86 -2.35 -4.08
N PHE A 142 -9.89 -3.17 -4.06
CA PHE A 142 -11.25 -2.78 -3.73
C PHE A 142 -11.54 -3.10 -2.26
N GLU A 143 -11.26 -2.15 -1.35
CA GLU A 143 -11.46 -2.35 0.09
C GLU A 143 -11.52 -1.04 0.92
N PRO A 144 -12.50 -0.89 1.83
CA PRO A 144 -13.80 -1.57 1.80
C PRO A 144 -14.58 -1.11 0.57
N LEU A 145 -15.41 -1.98 0.01
CA LEU A 145 -16.26 -1.61 -1.13
C LEU A 145 -17.55 -0.97 -0.61
N PHE A 146 -17.61 0.35 -0.56
CA PHE A 146 -18.78 1.08 -0.05
C PHE A 146 -19.95 1.10 -1.01
N ASP A 147 -19.67 1.00 -2.31
CA ASP A 147 -20.67 1.00 -3.37
C ASP A 147 -20.08 0.32 -4.62
N ASP A 148 -20.94 -0.01 -5.58
CA ASP A 148 -20.53 -0.53 -6.88
C ASP A 148 -19.52 0.44 -7.55
N PRO A 149 -18.28 -0.01 -7.84
CA PRO A 149 -17.30 0.82 -8.53
C PRO A 149 -17.71 1.09 -9.99
N GLY A 150 -18.68 0.34 -10.53
CA GLY A 150 -19.07 0.33 -11.93
C GLY A 150 -17.99 -0.31 -12.80
N THR A 151 -18.02 -0.02 -14.10
CA THR A 151 -16.99 -0.50 -15.04
C THR A 151 -15.64 0.15 -14.70
N VAL A 152 -14.59 -0.67 -14.59
CA VAL A 152 -13.22 -0.24 -14.31
C VAL A 152 -12.31 -0.64 -15.47
N ASP A 153 -11.51 0.31 -15.97
CA ASP A 153 -10.44 -0.01 -16.91
C ASP A 153 -9.25 -0.62 -16.13
N LEU A 154 -8.98 -1.90 -16.39
CA LEU A 154 -7.88 -2.64 -15.78
C LEU A 154 -6.71 -2.83 -16.75
N SER A 155 -6.68 -2.11 -17.87
CA SER A 155 -5.59 -2.20 -18.85
C SER A 155 -4.25 -1.87 -18.19
N GLY A 156 -3.28 -2.78 -18.29
CA GLY A 156 -1.97 -2.64 -17.65
C GLY A 156 -1.95 -2.91 -16.14
N ILE A 157 -3.09 -3.24 -15.52
CA ILE A 157 -3.15 -3.72 -14.14
C ILE A 157 -2.93 -5.23 -14.14
N ASN A 158 -1.96 -5.69 -13.35
CA ASN A 158 -1.57 -7.10 -13.35
C ASN A 158 -2.54 -7.97 -12.53
N TRP A 159 -3.10 -7.42 -11.46
CA TRP A 159 -4.04 -8.14 -10.59
C TRP A 159 -4.88 -7.21 -9.73
N ILE A 160 -5.96 -7.77 -9.19
CA ILE A 160 -6.91 -7.08 -8.33
C ILE A 160 -7.02 -7.79 -6.98
N VAL A 161 -7.20 -7.00 -5.93
CA VAL A 161 -7.52 -7.48 -4.59
C VAL A 161 -8.94 -7.05 -4.25
N VAL A 162 -9.77 -8.00 -3.83
CA VAL A 162 -11.09 -7.70 -3.25
C VAL A 162 -10.98 -8.01 -1.77
N GLY A 163 -10.97 -6.95 -0.97
CA GLY A 163 -10.71 -7.04 0.46
C GLY A 163 -11.98 -7.22 1.30
N THR A 164 -11.78 -7.37 2.59
CA THR A 164 -12.87 -7.50 3.56
C THR A 164 -13.52 -6.15 3.84
N MET A 165 -14.82 -6.13 4.11
CA MET A 165 -15.49 -4.92 4.58
C MET A 165 -14.96 -4.58 5.99
N THR A 166 -14.01 -3.64 6.08
CA THR A 166 -13.42 -3.19 7.36
C THR A 166 -14.08 -1.89 7.83
N GLY A 167 -14.44 -1.86 9.12
CA GLY A 167 -15.18 -0.77 9.75
C GLY A 167 -16.60 -1.21 10.15
N ALA A 168 -17.05 -0.77 11.33
CA ALA A 168 -18.48 -0.84 11.65
C ALA A 168 -19.21 0.11 10.69
N GLN A 169 -20.28 -0.36 10.04
CA GLN A 169 -21.19 0.49 9.30
C GLN A 169 -21.84 1.52 10.22
#